data_AF-A0A329CV90-F1
#
_entry.id   AF-A0A329CV90-F1
#
_cell.length_a   1.000
_cell.length_b   1.000
_cell.length_c   1.000
_cell.angle_alpha   90.00
_cell.angle_beta   90.00
_cell.angle_gamma   90.00
#
_symmetry.space_group_name_H-M   'P 1'
#
loop_
_entity.id
_entity.type
_entity.pdbx_description
1 polymer ?
#
loop_
_entity_poly.entity_id
_entity_poly.type
_entity_poly.pdbx_seq_one_letter_code
_entity_poly.pdbx_strand_id
1 'polypeptide(L)'
;MLTRDQWISAGFDALDQEGYLGVSAERLARRLNVTRGSFYHHFRSKEDFVRILLVQWESDYTDPLVAEYQERVDRTRLSFAISVCSARIDNPVDAELIARFAHLCLIGGQQSGDRNQPSDFSRLARTALTLLGSSLRPSQL
;
A
#
# COMPACT_ATOMS: atom_id res chain seq x y z
N MET A 1 -25.42 -20.74 -10.67
CA MET A 1 -24.29 -19.90 -11.15
C MET A 1 -23.44 -19.58 -9.93
N LEU A 2 -22.12 -19.72 -10.00
CA LEU A 2 -21.28 -19.42 -8.84
C LEU A 2 -21.20 -17.91 -8.61
N THR A 3 -20.95 -17.51 -7.37
CA THR A 3 -20.68 -16.11 -7.03
C THR A 3 -19.21 -15.79 -7.26
N ARG A 4 -18.90 -14.48 -7.35
CA ARG A 4 -17.53 -13.98 -7.44
C ARG A 4 -16.68 -14.46 -6.26
N ASP A 5 -17.25 -14.48 -5.06
CA ASP A 5 -16.54 -14.85 -3.83
C ASP A 5 -16.19 -16.35 -3.79
N GLN A 6 -17.07 -17.21 -4.33
CA GLN A 6 -16.78 -18.64 -4.46
C GLN A 6 -15.57 -18.90 -5.36
N TRP A 7 -15.42 -18.13 -6.44
CA TRP A 7 -14.23 -18.19 -7.29
C TRP A 7 -12.98 -17.67 -6.56
N ILE A 8 -13.10 -16.57 -5.81
CA ILE A 8 -12.00 -16.00 -5.03
C ILE A 8 -11.49 -17.01 -4.00
N SER A 9 -12.39 -17.63 -3.23
CA SER A 9 -12.06 -18.69 -2.27
C SER A 9 -11.30 -19.83 -2.93
N ALA A 10 -11.80 -20.36 -4.05
CA ALA A 10 -11.12 -21.42 -4.80
C ALA A 10 -9.77 -20.98 -5.37
N GLY A 11 -9.63 -19.69 -5.70
CA GLY A 11 -8.37 -19.08 -6.12
C GLY A 11 -7.32 -19.08 -5.01
N PHE A 12 -7.71 -18.74 -3.78
CA PHE A 12 -6.83 -18.83 -2.61
C PHE A 12 -6.46 -20.28 -2.28
N ASP A 13 -7.43 -21.21 -2.30
CA ASP A 13 -7.15 -22.65 -2.12
C ASP A 13 -6.15 -23.16 -3.17
N ALA A 14 -6.27 -22.69 -4.41
CA ALA A 14 -5.36 -23.05 -5.48
C ALA A 14 -3.96 -22.44 -5.31
N LEU A 15 -3.86 -21.21 -4.82
CA LEU A 15 -2.58 -20.60 -4.47
C LEU A 15 -1.87 -21.37 -3.36
N ASP A 16 -2.60 -21.77 -2.31
CA ASP A 16 -2.05 -22.47 -1.16
C ASP A 16 -1.53 -23.87 -1.53
N GLN A 17 -2.26 -24.59 -2.37
CA GLN A 17 -1.94 -25.98 -2.73
C GLN A 17 -0.97 -26.12 -3.92
N GLU A 18 -1.08 -25.24 -4.91
CA GLU A 18 -0.40 -25.39 -6.22
C GLU A 18 0.41 -24.16 -6.63
N GLY A 19 0.40 -23.09 -5.81
CA GLY A 19 1.01 -21.81 -6.16
C GLY A 19 0.35 -21.14 -7.37
N TYR A 20 1.05 -20.16 -7.95
CA TYR A 20 0.55 -19.33 -9.05
C TYR A 20 0.12 -20.13 -10.31
N LEU A 21 0.70 -21.31 -10.53
CA LEU A 21 0.36 -22.18 -11.66
C LEU A 21 -1.01 -22.84 -11.48
N GLY A 22 -1.46 -23.06 -10.24
CA GLY A 22 -2.79 -23.59 -9.93
C GLY A 22 -3.92 -22.62 -10.26
N VAL A 23 -3.64 -21.31 -10.22
CA VAL A 23 -4.60 -20.24 -10.52
C VAL A 23 -4.82 -20.15 -12.03
N SER A 24 -5.81 -20.87 -12.55
CA SER A 24 -6.24 -20.71 -13.94
C SER A 24 -7.74 -20.91 -14.09
N ALA A 25 -8.36 -20.18 -15.02
CA ALA A 25 -9.79 -20.28 -15.28
C ALA A 25 -10.24 -21.72 -15.56
N GLU A 26 -9.44 -22.49 -16.29
CA GLU A 26 -9.75 -23.88 -16.64
C GLU A 26 -9.60 -24.85 -15.46
N ARG A 27 -8.53 -24.72 -14.66
CA ARG A 27 -8.34 -25.59 -13.48
C ARG A 27 -9.39 -25.30 -12.41
N LEU A 28 -9.64 -24.02 -12.14
CA LEU A 28 -10.64 -23.59 -11.16
C LEU A 28 -12.04 -24.00 -11.60
N ALA A 29 -12.39 -23.84 -12.88
CA ALA A 29 -13.68 -24.30 -13.40
C ALA A 29 -13.86 -25.82 -13.23
N ARG A 30 -12.81 -26.61 -13.48
CA ARG A 30 -12.82 -28.06 -13.23
C ARG A 30 -13.01 -28.39 -11.75
N ARG A 31 -12.27 -27.73 -10.85
CA ARG A 31 -12.41 -27.93 -9.39
C ARG A 31 -13.81 -27.59 -8.89
N LEU A 32 -14.41 -26.54 -9.44
CA LEU A 32 -15.73 -26.03 -9.05
C LEU A 32 -16.88 -26.70 -9.82
N ASN A 33 -16.60 -27.67 -10.69
CA ASN A 33 -17.56 -28.37 -11.53
C ASN A 33 -18.47 -27.44 -12.36
N VAL A 34 -17.87 -26.43 -12.99
CA VAL A 34 -18.55 -25.47 -13.87
C VAL A 34 -17.81 -25.29 -15.18
N THR A 35 -18.43 -24.59 -16.13
CA THR A 35 -17.78 -24.26 -17.40
C THR A 35 -16.76 -23.14 -17.22
N ARG A 36 -15.71 -23.17 -18.05
CA ARG A 36 -14.75 -22.06 -18.16
C ARG A 36 -15.44 -20.73 -18.52
N GLY A 37 -16.53 -20.76 -19.27
CA GLY A 37 -17.33 -19.57 -19.60
C GLY A 37 -17.88 -18.86 -18.36
N SER A 38 -18.25 -19.62 -17.32
CA SER A 38 -18.74 -19.05 -16.06
C SER A 38 -17.72 -18.14 -15.38
N PHE A 39 -16.42 -18.43 -15.50
CA PHE A 39 -15.36 -17.59 -14.95
C PHE A 39 -15.35 -16.20 -15.59
N TYR A 40 -15.49 -16.13 -16.92
CA TYR A 40 -15.40 -14.89 -17.67
C TYR A 40 -16.63 -13.98 -17.52
N HIS A 41 -17.72 -14.47 -16.90
CA HIS A 41 -18.80 -13.61 -16.44
C HIS A 41 -18.42 -12.77 -15.21
N HIS A 42 -17.40 -13.18 -14.45
CA HIS A 42 -16.95 -12.49 -13.24
C HIS A 42 -15.61 -11.76 -13.42
N PHE A 43 -14.70 -12.30 -14.25
CA PHE A 43 -13.33 -11.80 -14.38
C PHE A 43 -12.93 -11.63 -15.85
N ARG A 44 -12.20 -10.56 -16.15
CA ARG A 44 -11.82 -10.23 -17.54
C ARG A 44 -10.69 -11.13 -18.07
N SER A 45 -9.78 -11.53 -17.19
CA SER A 45 -8.65 -12.39 -17.52
C SER A 45 -8.11 -13.10 -16.27
N LYS A 46 -7.11 -13.97 -16.43
CA LYS A 46 -6.40 -14.58 -15.29
C LYS A 46 -5.67 -13.49 -14.49
N GLU A 47 -5.06 -12.53 -15.17
CA GLU A 47 -4.29 -11.44 -14.56
C GLU A 47 -5.21 -10.51 -13.75
N ASP A 48 -6.41 -10.23 -14.27
CA ASP A 48 -7.46 -9.51 -13.54
C ASP A 48 -7.87 -10.26 -12.26
N PHE A 49 -8.09 -11.58 -12.37
CA PHE A 49 -8.41 -12.41 -11.21
C PHE A 49 -7.29 -12.44 -10.16
N VAL A 50 -6.03 -12.59 -10.58
CA VAL A 50 -4.87 -12.56 -9.67
C VAL A 50 -4.77 -11.21 -8.97
N ARG A 51 -5.01 -10.10 -9.68
CA ARG A 51 -5.04 -8.76 -9.07
C ARG A 51 -6.14 -8.68 -8.01
N ILE A 52 -7.31 -9.23 -8.28
CA ILE A 52 -8.42 -9.28 -7.32
C ILE A 52 -8.04 -10.12 -6.09
N LEU A 53 -7.38 -11.26 -6.27
CA LEU A 53 -6.88 -12.07 -5.14
C LEU A 53 -5.88 -11.28 -4.29
N LEU A 54 -4.97 -10.51 -4.89
CA LEU A 54 -4.02 -9.67 -4.15
C LEU A 54 -4.72 -8.57 -3.35
N VAL A 55 -5.71 -7.90 -3.94
CA VAL A 55 -6.50 -6.88 -3.24
C VAL A 55 -7.30 -7.49 -2.09
N GLN A 56 -7.89 -8.67 -2.30
CA GLN A 56 -8.60 -9.37 -1.24
C GLN A 56 -7.65 -9.81 -0.12
N TRP A 57 -6.48 -10.34 -0.45
CA TRP A 57 -5.46 -10.71 0.52
C TRP A 57 -5.00 -9.51 1.35
N GLU A 58 -4.75 -8.37 0.71
CA GLU A 58 -4.40 -7.12 1.42
C GLU A 58 -5.51 -6.69 2.39
N SER A 59 -6.78 -6.81 1.96
CA SER A 59 -7.93 -6.50 2.80
C SER A 59 -8.07 -7.47 3.99
N ASP A 60 -7.91 -8.77 3.77
CA ASP A 60 -8.11 -9.79 4.80
C ASP A 60 -6.98 -9.78 5.85
N TYR A 61 -5.76 -9.42 5.44
CA TYR A 61 -4.59 -9.33 6.33
C TYR A 61 -4.41 -7.93 6.95
N THR A 62 -5.30 -6.98 6.65
CA THR A 62 -5.38 -5.71 7.38
C THR A 62 -6.32 -5.88 8.58
N ASP A 63 -5.75 -6.23 9.74
CA ASP A 63 -6.51 -6.28 10.99
C ASP A 63 -6.95 -4.85 11.39
N PRO A 64 -8.27 -4.56 11.51
CA PRO A 64 -8.75 -3.23 11.84
C PRO A 64 -8.24 -2.69 13.19
N LEU A 65 -8.04 -3.57 14.17
CA LEU A 65 -7.50 -3.20 15.47
C LEU A 65 -6.02 -2.80 15.33
N VAL A 66 -5.24 -3.60 14.59
CA VAL A 66 -3.83 -3.26 14.30
C VAL A 66 -3.73 -1.95 13.52
N ALA A 67 -4.61 -1.74 12.53
CA ALA A 67 -4.65 -0.51 11.75
C ALA A 67 -4.94 0.73 12.63
N GLU A 68 -5.88 0.63 13.58
CA GLU A 68 -6.19 1.70 14.52
C GLU A 68 -4.97 2.04 15.41
N TYR A 69 -4.31 1.03 15.97
CA TYR A 69 -3.10 1.25 16.78
C TYR A 69 -1.96 1.85 15.97
N GLN A 70 -1.76 1.38 14.74
CA GLN A 70 -0.75 1.91 13.85
C GLN A 70 -1.01 3.39 13.54
N GLU A 71 -2.25 3.77 13.24
CA GLU A 71 -2.63 5.16 13.00
C GLU A 71 -2.35 6.06 14.20
N ARG A 72 -2.69 5.61 15.42
CA ARG A 72 -2.43 6.35 16.65
C ARG A 72 -0.93 6.58 16.89
N VAL A 73 -0.13 5.54 16.66
CA VAL A 73 1.33 5.61 16.83
C VAL A 73 1.93 6.55 15.78
N ASP A 74 1.51 6.44 14.53
CA ASP A 74 2.02 7.26 13.43
C ASP A 74 1.64 8.74 13.58
N ARG A 75 0.42 9.03 14.05
CA ARG A 75 0.02 10.41 14.40
C ARG A 75 0.93 11.01 15.46
N THR A 76 1.29 10.24 16.46
CA THR A 76 2.19 10.67 17.55
C THR A 76 3.60 10.92 17.01
N ARG A 77 4.12 10.00 16.18
CA ARG A 77 5.44 10.13 15.54
C ARG A 77 5.52 11.34 14.61
N LEU A 78 4.49 11.55 13.78
CA LEU A 78 4.41 12.68 12.87
C LEU A 78 4.34 14.01 13.65
N SER A 79 3.51 14.08 14.69
CA SER A 79 3.42 15.27 15.54
C SER A 79 4.77 15.61 16.18
N PHE A 80 5.50 14.60 16.67
CA PHE A 80 6.85 14.79 17.18
C PHE A 80 7.82 15.26 16.08
N ALA A 81 7.81 14.65 14.89
CA ALA A 81 8.65 15.06 13.77
C ALA A 81 8.38 16.52 13.35
N ILE A 82 7.11 16.92 13.28
CA ILE A 82 6.71 18.31 12.98
C ILE A 82 7.28 19.23 14.05
N SER A 83 7.11 18.93 15.33
CA SER A 83 7.65 19.74 16.43
C SER A 83 9.18 19.93 16.32
N VAL A 84 9.92 18.86 16.01
CA VAL A 84 11.38 18.91 15.84
C VAL A 84 11.80 19.76 14.64
N CYS A 85 11.08 19.64 13.52
CA CYS A 85 11.34 20.40 12.30
C CYS A 85 10.97 21.88 12.46
N SER A 86 9.82 22.20 13.05
CA SER A 86 9.39 23.58 13.30
C SER A 86 10.32 24.33 14.25
N ALA A 87 11.08 23.64 15.09
CA ALA A 87 12.12 24.26 15.93
C ALA A 87 13.38 24.70 15.15
N ARG A 88 13.52 24.30 13.88
CA ARG A 88 14.72 24.53 13.05
C ARG A 88 14.43 25.17 11.68
N ILE A 89 13.18 25.14 11.24
CA ILE A 89 12.73 25.58 9.93
C ILE A 89 11.65 26.63 10.14
N ASP A 90 11.93 27.87 9.74
CA ASP A 90 11.04 29.02 9.96
C ASP A 90 9.74 28.93 9.15
N ASN A 91 9.81 28.37 7.94
CA ASN A 91 8.63 28.18 7.11
C ASN A 91 7.83 26.94 7.59
N PRO A 92 6.60 27.12 8.09
CA PRO A 92 5.81 26.01 8.63
C PRO A 92 5.45 24.95 7.58
N VAL A 93 5.29 25.34 6.31
CA VAL A 93 4.99 24.41 5.22
C VAL A 93 6.20 23.52 4.93
N ASP A 94 7.40 24.10 4.89
CA ASP A 94 8.63 23.34 4.65
C ASP A 94 8.96 22.43 5.84
N ALA A 95 8.70 22.90 7.06
CA ALA A 95 8.83 22.12 8.28
C ALA A 95 7.93 20.87 8.27
N GLU A 96 6.66 21.03 7.89
CA GLU A 96 5.71 19.92 7.77
C GLU A 96 6.12 18.94 6.66
N LEU A 97 6.51 19.43 5.49
CA LEU A 97 6.95 18.59 4.37
C LEU A 97 8.16 17.74 4.74
N ILE A 98 9.17 18.33 5.38
CA ILE A 98 10.37 17.61 5.82
C ILE A 98 10.04 16.63 6.94
N ALA A 99 9.17 17.01 7.88
CA ALA A 99 8.71 16.11 8.95
C ALA A 99 7.94 14.89 8.41
N ARG A 100 7.03 15.10 7.45
CA ARG A 100 6.32 14.02 6.75
C ARG A 100 7.28 13.11 6.02
N PHE A 101 8.27 13.67 5.34
CA PHE A 101 9.31 12.89 4.67
C PHE A 101 10.13 12.05 5.66
N ALA A 102 10.56 12.65 6.78
CA ALA A 102 11.30 11.94 7.83
C ALA A 102 10.46 10.82 8.47
N HIS A 103 9.18 11.07 8.74
CA HIS A 103 8.25 10.06 9.24
C HIS A 103 8.14 8.87 8.28
N LEU A 104 7.88 9.11 7.00
CA LEU A 104 7.67 8.05 6.02
C LEU A 104 8.96 7.24 5.71
N CYS A 105 10.12 7.88 5.78
CA CYS A 105 11.40 7.25 5.47
C CYS A 105 12.08 6.58 6.67
N LEU A 106 11.96 7.15 7.87
CA LEU A 106 12.78 6.77 9.03
C LEU A 106 11.96 6.29 10.24
N ILE A 107 10.68 6.69 10.34
CA ILE A 107 9.86 6.44 11.53
C ILE A 107 8.53 5.79 11.14
N GLY A 108 8.57 4.52 10.76
CA GLY A 108 7.38 3.65 10.82
C GLY A 108 6.31 3.79 9.74
N GLY A 109 6.46 4.65 8.73
CA GLY A 109 5.48 4.79 7.63
C GLY A 109 5.44 3.61 6.62
N GLN A 110 5.91 2.41 6.97
CA GLN A 110 5.94 1.25 6.06
C GLN A 110 4.54 0.72 5.72
N GLN A 111 3.54 0.94 6.58
CA GLN A 111 2.17 0.44 6.42
C GLN A 111 1.11 1.55 6.37
N SER A 112 1.50 2.82 6.28
CA SER A 112 0.58 3.95 6.41
C SER A 112 0.77 5.05 5.35
N GLY A 113 -0.36 5.59 4.89
CA GLY A 113 -0.46 6.83 4.13
C GLY A 113 0.13 6.78 2.72
N ASP A 114 0.75 7.91 2.32
CA ASP A 114 1.21 8.19 0.95
C ASP A 114 2.18 7.15 0.38
N ARG A 115 2.80 6.29 1.20
CA ARG A 115 3.71 5.25 0.72
C ARG A 115 3.01 4.17 -0.11
N ASN A 116 1.71 3.96 0.13
CA ASN A 116 0.87 3.08 -0.69
C ASN A 116 0.48 3.72 -2.03
N GLN A 117 0.84 4.99 -2.24
CA GLN A 117 0.62 5.75 -3.47
C GLN A 117 1.96 6.21 -4.07
N PRO A 118 2.58 5.40 -4.95
CA PRO A 118 3.96 5.64 -5.41
C PRO A 118 4.21 7.02 -6.03
N SER A 119 3.22 7.58 -6.74
CA SER A 119 3.31 8.91 -7.36
C SER A 119 3.43 10.03 -6.33
N ASP A 120 2.67 9.92 -5.24
CA ASP A 120 2.52 10.97 -4.24
C ASP A 120 3.73 10.94 -3.31
N PHE A 121 4.15 9.74 -2.90
CA PHE A 121 5.42 9.55 -2.20
C PHE A 121 6.61 10.09 -3.00
N SER A 122 6.69 9.79 -4.31
CA SER A 122 7.79 10.27 -5.16
C SER A 122 7.83 11.80 -5.25
N ARG A 123 6.67 12.45 -5.27
CA ARG A 123 6.55 13.91 -5.29
C ARG A 123 7.02 14.51 -3.97
N LEU A 124 6.50 14.00 -2.85
CA LEU A 124 6.90 14.41 -1.50
C LEU A 124 8.41 14.30 -1.31
N ALA A 125 8.99 13.14 -1.67
CA ALA A 125 10.42 12.87 -1.53
C ALA A 125 11.27 13.87 -2.32
N ARG A 126 10.91 14.14 -3.59
CA ARG A 126 11.64 15.13 -4.41
C ARG A 126 11.59 16.53 -3.80
N THR A 127 10.41 16.97 -3.36
CA THR A 127 10.25 18.30 -2.76
C THR A 127 11.06 18.42 -1.47
N ALA A 128 10.95 17.44 -0.56
CA ALA A 128 11.68 17.45 0.70
C ALA A 128 13.20 17.43 0.52
N LEU A 129 13.72 16.59 -0.40
CA LEU A 129 15.15 16.55 -0.71
C LEU A 129 15.66 17.86 -1.31
N THR A 130 14.84 18.53 -2.13
CA THR A 130 15.20 19.84 -2.71
C THR A 130 15.31 20.89 -1.61
N LEU A 131 14.35 20.93 -0.67
CA LEU A 131 14.34 21.86 0.46
C LEU A 131 15.53 21.62 1.39
N LEU A 132 15.81 20.36 1.75
CA LEU A 132 16.99 19.99 2.54
C LEU A 132 18.29 20.43 1.84
N GLY A 133 18.38 20.24 0.52
CA GLY A 133 19.53 20.65 -0.28
C GLY A 133 19.71 22.17 -0.39
N SER A 134 18.64 22.97 -0.24
CA SER A 134 18.75 24.44 -0.14
C SER A 134 19.16 24.89 1.26
N SER A 135 18.69 24.23 2.32
CA SER A 135 19.00 24.58 3.72
C SER A 135 20.43 24.20 4.16
N LEU A 136 21.07 23.25 3.47
CA LEU A 136 22.43 22.77 3.76
C LEU A 136 23.53 23.48 2.95
N ARG A 137 23.20 24.44 2.08
CA ARG A 137 24.25 25.20 1.37
C ARG A 137 24.95 26.11 2.36
N PRO A 138 26.28 26.03 2.53
CA PRO A 138 27.00 26.99 3.36
C PRO A 138 26.76 28.39 2.80
N SER A 139 26.44 29.34 3.69
CA SER A 139 26.45 30.76 3.36
C SER A 139 27.78 31.09 2.70
N GLN A 140 27.76 31.51 1.44
CA GLN A 140 28.96 32.00 0.78
C GLN A 140 29.39 33.27 1.52
N LEU A 141 30.47 33.14 2.30
CA LEU A 141 31.27 34.24 2.84
C LEU A 141 32.12 34.85 1.71
#